data_AF-A0A3C1S9C2-F1
#
_entry.id   AF-A0A3C1S9C2-F1
#
_cell.length_a   1.000
_cell.length_b   1.000
_cell.length_c   1.000
_cell.angle_alpha   90.00
_cell.angle_beta   90.00
_cell.angle_gamma   90.00
#
_symmetry.space_group_name_H-M   'P 1'
#
loop_
_entity.id
_entity.type
_entity.pdbx_description
1 polymer ?
#
loop_
_entity_poly.entity_id
_entity_poly.type
_entity_poly.pdbx_seq_one_letter_code
_entity_poly.pdbx_strand_id
1 'polypeptide(L)'
;MATCVLKISLSDDMIGEIERHKKLRHKQSIEETVIDLITYALRVPQYFMKYDWKKAEDEADHEISSGKNVSFDTVDDFIADLTK
;
A
#
# COMPACT_ATOMS: atom_id res chain seq x y z
N MET A 1 15.59 -20.43 -17.46
CA MET A 1 14.80 -19.18 -17.47
C MET A 1 15.71 -18.05 -17.93
N ALA A 2 15.26 -17.21 -18.85
CA ALA A 2 16.04 -16.06 -19.28
C ALA A 2 16.06 -15.02 -18.16
N THR A 3 17.26 -14.59 -17.76
CA THR A 3 17.42 -13.52 -16.76
C THR A 3 17.59 -12.22 -17.51
N CYS A 4 16.71 -11.25 -17.25
CA CYS A 4 16.80 -9.91 -17.81
C CYS A 4 17.38 -8.97 -16.74
N VAL A 5 18.37 -8.16 -17.09
CA VAL A 5 19.01 -7.22 -16.16
C VAL A 5 18.40 -5.83 -16.38
N LEU A 6 17.78 -5.28 -15.34
CA LEU A 6 17.25 -3.93 -15.34
C LEU A 6 18.28 -2.94 -14.80
N LYS A 7 18.61 -1.91 -15.57
CA LYS A 7 19.44 -0.79 -15.12
C LYS A 7 18.60 0.48 -15.13
N ILE A 8 18.47 1.11 -13.96
CA ILE A 8 17.69 2.34 -13.75
C ILE A 8 18.53 3.36 -13.00
N SER A 9 18.28 4.64 -13.26
CA SER A 9 18.84 5.74 -12.48
C SER A 9 17.78 6.20 -11.48
N LEU A 10 18.14 6.26 -10.21
CA LEU A 10 17.26 6.68 -9.12
C LEU A 10 17.88 7.88 -8.40
N SER A 11 17.06 8.74 -7.82
CA SER A 11 17.56 9.77 -6.90
C SER A 11 18.07 9.16 -5.60
N ASP A 12 18.94 9.87 -4.89
CA ASP A 12 19.45 9.45 -3.59
C ASP A 12 18.32 9.27 -2.57
N ASP A 13 17.31 10.14 -2.60
CA ASP A 13 16.11 10.03 -1.77
C ASP A 13 15.39 8.70 -1.99
N MET A 14 15.24 8.29 -3.26
CA MET A 14 14.58 7.02 -3.59
C MET A 14 15.41 5.82 -3.15
N ILE A 15 16.74 5.90 -3.23
CA ILE A 15 17.63 4.87 -2.70
C ILE A 15 17.47 4.76 -1.19
N GLY A 16 17.41 5.89 -0.47
CA GLY A 16 17.17 5.93 0.97
C GLY A 16 15.84 5.28 1.36
N GLU A 17 14.79 5.52 0.58
CA GLU A 17 13.48 4.89 0.77
C GLU A 17 13.50 3.37 0.56
N ILE A 18 14.21 2.90 -0.47
CA ILE A 18 14.39 1.46 -0.71
C ILE A 18 15.17 0.81 0.45
N GLU A 19 16.22 1.45 0.94
CA GLU A 19 16.97 0.96 2.11
C GLU A 19 16.11 0.90 3.38
N ARG A 20 15.28 1.93 3.60
CA ARG A 20 14.33 1.95 4.71
C ARG A 20 13.34 0.79 4.61
N HIS A 21 12.77 0.57 3.42
CA HIS A 21 11.85 -0.54 3.18
C HIS A 21 12.51 -1.90 3.41
N LYS A 22 13.75 -2.08 2.92
CA LYS A 22 14.57 -3.29 3.16
C LYS A 22 14.68 -3.60 4.66
N LYS A 23 14.99 -2.59 5.49
CA LYS A 23 15.13 -2.72 6.95
C LYS A 23 13.81 -3.10 7.61
N LEU A 24 12.72 -2.40 7.27
CA LEU A 24 11.39 -2.63 7.85
C LEU A 24 10.83 -4.02 7.53
N ARG A 25 11.18 -4.57 6.38
CA ARG A 25 10.71 -5.88 5.90
C ARG A 25 11.73 -7.01 6.09
N HIS A 26 12.85 -6.73 6.76
CA HIS A 26 13.95 -7.66 7.01
C HIS A 26 14.44 -8.38 5.74
N LYS A 27 14.50 -7.66 4.61
CA LYS A 27 14.93 -8.20 3.32
C LYS A 27 16.44 -8.33 3.24
N GLN A 28 16.93 -9.34 2.53
CA GLN A 28 18.36 -9.65 2.52
C GLN A 28 19.15 -8.72 1.61
N SER A 29 18.56 -8.31 0.47
CA SER A 29 19.23 -7.46 -0.50
C SER A 29 18.38 -6.31 -1.03
N ILE A 30 19.03 -5.34 -1.68
CA ILE A 30 18.34 -4.24 -2.35
C ILE A 30 17.60 -4.75 -3.57
N GLU A 31 18.17 -5.69 -4.32
CA GLU A 31 17.55 -6.32 -5.48
C GLU A 31 16.26 -7.02 -5.11
N GLU A 32 16.26 -7.82 -4.02
CA GLU A 32 15.04 -8.47 -3.52
C GLU A 32 13.97 -7.43 -3.18
N THR A 33 14.38 -6.33 -2.55
CA THR A 33 13.50 -5.23 -2.16
C THR A 33 12.91 -4.52 -3.39
N VAL A 34 13.72 -4.22 -4.41
CA VAL A 34 13.28 -3.60 -5.66
C VAL A 34 12.31 -4.53 -6.41
N ILE A 35 12.60 -5.84 -6.48
CA ILE A 35 11.69 -6.82 -7.10
C ILE A 35 10.35 -6.86 -6.37
N ASP A 36 10.35 -6.85 -5.04
CA ASP A 36 9.13 -6.86 -4.22
C ASP A 36 8.30 -5.59 -4.46
N LEU A 37 8.94 -4.41 -4.46
CA LEU A 37 8.29 -3.13 -4.73
C LEU A 37 7.68 -3.06 -6.14
N ILE A 38 8.42 -3.51 -7.16
CA ILE A 38 7.90 -3.57 -8.54
C ILE A 38 6.74 -4.56 -8.64
N THR A 39 6.87 -5.73 -8.02
CA THR A 39 5.82 -6.76 -8.00
C THR A 39 4.57 -6.24 -7.33
N TYR A 40 4.71 -5.53 -6.21
CA TYR A 40 3.61 -4.88 -5.52
C TYR A 40 2.94 -3.86 -6.45
N ALA A 41 3.70 -2.93 -7.02
CA ALA A 41 3.17 -1.90 -7.91
C ALA A 41 2.40 -2.47 -9.12
N LEU A 42 2.88 -3.59 -9.69
CA LEU A 42 2.21 -4.27 -10.81
C LEU A 42 0.94 -5.03 -10.39
N ARG A 43 0.80 -5.38 -9.12
CA ARG A 43 -0.38 -6.08 -8.57
C ARG A 43 -1.43 -5.14 -8.02
N VAL A 44 -1.09 -3.87 -7.74
CA VAL A 44 -2.06 -2.88 -7.28
C VAL A 44 -3.18 -2.73 -8.33
N PRO A 45 -4.45 -3.01 -7.99
CA PRO A 45 -5.57 -2.80 -8.89
C PRO A 45 -5.61 -1.36 -9.43
N GLN A 46 -5.93 -1.19 -10.71
CA GLN A 46 -5.93 0.14 -11.36
C GLN A 46 -6.79 1.18 -10.63
N TYR A 47 -7.87 0.75 -9.98
CA TYR A 47 -8.73 1.65 -9.22
C TYR A 47 -7.97 2.36 -8.09
N PHE A 48 -7.00 1.68 -7.45
CA PHE A 48 -6.19 2.25 -6.37
C PHE A 48 -5.07 3.17 -6.86
N MET A 49 -4.63 3.02 -8.12
CA MET A 49 -3.55 3.86 -8.66
C MET A 49 -3.93 5.34 -8.76
N LYS A 50 -5.23 5.63 -8.89
CA LYS A 50 -5.77 6.99 -8.95
C LYS A 50 -6.66 7.32 -7.74
N TYR A 51 -6.70 6.41 -6.77
CA TYR A 51 -7.51 6.63 -5.59
C TYR A 51 -6.84 7.71 -4.74
N ASP A 52 -7.59 8.76 -4.44
CA ASP A 52 -7.10 9.84 -3.61
C ASP A 52 -7.20 9.42 -2.14
N TRP A 53 -6.17 8.71 -1.69
CA TRP A 53 -6.07 8.23 -0.32
C TRP A 53 -6.15 9.34 0.71
N LYS A 54 -5.62 10.52 0.37
CA LYS A 54 -5.67 11.67 1.27
C LYS A 54 -7.11 12.15 1.44
N LYS A 55 -7.85 12.29 0.34
CA LYS A 55 -9.27 12.66 0.40
C LYS A 55 -10.07 11.61 1.18
N ALA A 56 -9.81 10.32 0.96
CA ALA A 56 -10.49 9.25 1.68
C ALA A 56 -10.18 9.27 3.19
N GLU A 57 -8.95 9.56 3.57
CA GLU A 57 -8.53 9.73 4.97
C GLU A 57 -9.19 10.97 5.60
N ASP A 58 -9.19 12.11 4.90
CA ASP A 58 -9.86 13.34 5.34
C ASP A 58 -11.38 13.12 5.52
N GLU A 59 -12.03 12.38 4.61
CA GLU A 59 -13.45 12.03 4.71
C GLU A 59 -13.72 11.12 5.91
N ALA A 60 -12.88 10.10 6.13
CA ALA A 60 -13.00 9.20 7.27
C ALA A 60 -12.82 9.93 8.60
N ASP A 61 -11.80 10.79 8.71
CA ASP A 61 -11.56 11.62 9.90
C ASP A 61 -12.74 12.55 10.19
N HIS A 62 -13.35 13.12 9.14
CA HIS A 62 -14.54 13.94 9.28
C HIS A 62 -15.74 13.14 9.80
N GLU A 63 -16.00 11.95 9.26
CA GLU A 63 -17.10 11.11 9.72
C GLU A 63 -16.91 10.67 11.18
N ILE A 64 -15.69 10.24 11.53
CA ILE A 64 -15.34 9.84 12.91
C ILE A 64 -15.53 11.00 13.88
N SER A 65 -15.01 12.19 13.56
CA SER A 65 -15.13 13.38 14.41
C SER A 65 -16.58 13.90 14.52
N SER A 66 -17.40 13.69 13.49
CA SER A 66 -18.84 14.00 13.50
C SER A 66 -19.69 12.98 14.26
N GLY A 67 -19.07 11.90 14.78
CA GLY A 67 -19.76 10.85 15.53
C GLY A 67 -20.55 9.87 14.66
N LYS A 68 -20.35 9.89 13.34
CA LYS A 68 -20.95 8.94 12.39
C LYS A 68 -20.21 7.60 12.37
N ASN A 69 -19.99 7.03 13.55
CA ASN A 69 -19.36 5.72 13.67
C ASN A 69 -20.41 4.62 13.61
N VAL A 70 -20.17 3.60 12.79
CA VAL A 70 -20.98 2.37 12.78
C VAL A 70 -20.28 1.35 13.66
N SER A 71 -20.99 0.83 14.67
CA SER A 71 -20.55 -0.29 15.48
C SER A 71 -21.23 -1.57 15.04
N PHE A 72 -20.49 -2.67 15.08
CA PHE A 72 -21.00 -4.00 14.77
C PHE A 72 -20.85 -4.88 16.00
N ASP A 73 -21.88 -5.67 16.31
CA ASP A 73 -21.87 -6.57 17.45
C ASP A 73 -20.99 -7.80 17.18
N THR A 74 -20.87 -8.21 15.91
CA THR A 74 -20.03 -9.32 15.47
C THR A 74 -19.26 -9.01 14.18
N VAL A 75 -18.22 -9.81 13.90
CA VAL A 75 -17.49 -9.76 12.63
C VAL A 75 -18.39 -10.14 11.45
N ASP A 76 -19.34 -11.06 11.64
CA ASP A 76 -20.27 -11.47 10.59
C ASP A 76 -21.21 -10.33 10.20
N ASP A 77 -21.67 -9.53 11.17
CA ASP A 77 -22.49 -8.34 10.92
C ASP A 77 -21.73 -7.28 10.10
N PHE A 78 -20.44 -7.10 10.40
CA PHE A 78 -19.58 -6.21 9.62
C PHE A 78 -19.40 -6.70 8.17
N ILE A 79 -19.14 -7.99 7.97
CA ILE A 79 -18.97 -8.56 6.63
C ILE A 79 -20.28 -8.42 5.82
N ALA A 80 -21.43 -8.69 6.43
CA ALA A 80 -22.72 -8.56 5.77
C ALA A 80 -22.97 -7.14 5.27
N ASP A 81 -22.59 -6.12 6.05
CA ASP A 81 -22.74 -4.71 5.66
C ASP A 81 -21.79 -4.29 4.53
N LEU A 82 -20.55 -4.79 4.51
CA LEU A 82 -19.59 -4.55 3.42
C LEU A 82 -20.03 -5.13 2.07
N THR A 83 -20.89 -6.14 2.08
CA THR A 83 -21.36 -6.85 0.88
C THR A 83 -22.71 -6.37 0.34
N LYS A 84 -23.32 -5.34 0.94
CA LYS A 84 -24.52 -4.68 0.42
C LYS A 84 -24.22 -3.80 -0.79
#